data_AF-A0A673ACT6-F1
#
_entry.id   AF-A0A673ACT6-F1
#
_cell.length_a   1.000
_cell.length_b   1.000
_cell.length_c   1.000
_cell.angle_alpha   90.00
_cell.angle_beta   90.00
_cell.angle_gamma   90.00
#
_symmetry.space_group_name_H-M   'P 1'
#
loop_
_entity.id
_entity.type
_entity.pdbx_description
1 polymer ?
#
loop_
_entity_poly.entity_id
_entity_poly.type
_entity_poly.pdbx_seq_one_letter_code
_entity_poly.pdbx_strand_id
1 'polypeptide(L)' 'MAAVMVLAELKFRDGKTEKIQVKTEKNLTSLISGIQQLNADVSQLLSELVEQEKGHGVCAIGEHLSLRQSVKNITHF' A
#
# COMPACT_ATOMS: atom_id res chain seq x y z
N MET A 1 -8.92 -24.58 24.96
CA MET A 1 -9.96 -24.26 23.94
C MET A 1 -9.25 -23.80 22.68
N ALA A 2 -9.55 -24.38 21.50
CA ALA A 2 -8.92 -23.98 20.25
C ALA A 2 -9.48 -22.62 19.78
N ALA A 3 -8.60 -21.63 19.58
CA ALA A 3 -8.94 -20.36 18.97
C ALA A 3 -9.20 -20.58 17.47
N VAL A 4 -10.28 -20.01 16.94
CA VAL A 4 -10.51 -19.95 15.50
C VAL A 4 -9.83 -18.68 15.00
N MET A 5 -9.11 -18.79 13.89
CA MET A 5 -8.38 -17.67 13.31
C MET A 5 -8.53 -17.71 11.79
N VAL A 6 -8.59 -16.53 11.19
CA VAL A 6 -8.47 -16.35 9.74
C VAL A 6 -7.11 -15.75 9.47
N LEU A 7 -6.40 -16.29 8.48
CA LEU A 7 -5.00 -15.99 8.20
C LEU A 7 -4.85 -15.57 6.74
N ALA A 8 -4.06 -14.53 6.50
CA ALA A 8 -3.50 -14.22 5.20
C ALA A 8 -1.97 -14.26 5.29
N GLU A 9 -1.34 -14.75 4.23
CA GLU A 9 0.11 -14.78 4.11
C GLU A 9 0.52 -14.05 2.82
N LEU A 10 1.39 -13.05 2.96
CA LEU A 10 2.00 -12.34 1.85
C LEU A 10 3.46 -12.77 1.72
N LYS A 11 3.83 -13.28 0.56
CA LYS A 11 5.21 -13.69 0.26
C LYS A 11 5.87 -12.68 -0.66
N PHE A 12 6.97 -12.10 -0.21
CA PHE A 12 7.76 -11.14 -0.95
C PHE A 12 8.78 -11.83 -1.86
N ARG A 13 9.30 -11.08 -2.83
CA ARG A 13 10.30 -11.56 -3.80
C ARG A 13 11.65 -11.87 -3.17
N ASP A 14 11.99 -11.21 -2.07
CA ASP A 14 13.19 -11.47 -1.26
C ASP A 14 13.08 -12.77 -0.42
N GLY A 15 11.94 -13.47 -0.52
CA GLY A 15 11.66 -14.69 0.24
C GLY A 15 11.08 -14.44 1.63
N LYS A 16 10.97 -13.19 2.08
CA LYS A 16 10.29 -12.84 3.33
C LYS A 16 8.81 -13.17 3.22
N THR A 17 8.21 -13.58 4.34
CA THR A 17 6.76 -13.81 4.44
C THR A 17 6.20 -13.00 5.59
N GLU A 18 5.08 -12.34 5.36
CA GLU A 18 4.33 -11.59 6.36
C GLU A 18 2.97 -12.22 6.56
N LYS A 19 2.55 -12.35 7.82
CA LYS A 19 1.31 -13.02 8.19
C LYS A 19 0.39 -12.03 8.88
N ILE A 20 -0.84 -11.96 8.39
CA ILE A 20 -1.92 -11.20 9.02
C ILE A 20 -2.86 -12.22 9.64
N GLN A 21 -3.15 -12.05 10.93
CA GLN A 21 -3.98 -12.98 11.69
C GLN A 21 -5.12 -12.24 12.38
N VAL A 22 -6.35 -12.67 12.10
CA VAL A 22 -7.54 -12.15 12.76
C VAL A 22 -8.15 -13.26 13.61
N LYS A 23 -8.23 -13.02 14.91
CA LYS A 23 -8.90 -13.92 15.85
C LYS A 23 -10.40 -13.86 15.62
N THR A 24 -11.04 -15.02 15.56
CA THR A 24 -12.49 -15.14 15.42
C THR A 24 -13.06 -16.10 16.46
N GLU A 25 -14.37 -15.99 16.66
CA GLU A 25 -15.12 -16.92 17.50
C GLU A 25 -15.71 -18.05 16.66
N LYS A 26 -16.19 -19.10 17.34
CA LYS A 26 -16.83 -20.28 16.73
C LYS A 26 -18.27 -20.00 16.28
N ASN A 27 -18.49 -18.90 15.57
CA ASN A 27 -19.79 -18.56 14.99
C ASN A 27 -19.61 -17.88 13.63
N LEU A 28 -20.64 -17.98 12.78
CA LEU A 28 -20.57 -17.51 11.39
C LEU A 28 -20.43 -15.99 11.30
N THR A 29 -21.08 -15.24 12.20
CA THR A 29 -21.03 -13.78 12.24
C THR A 29 -19.61 -13.29 12.48
N SER A 30 -18.93 -13.83 13.50
CA SER A 30 -17.53 -13.51 13.81
C SER A 30 -16.58 -13.93 12.69
N LEU A 31 -16.87 -15.01 11.96
CA LEU A 31 -16.08 -15.41 10.79
C LEU A 31 -16.22 -14.40 9.64
N ILE A 32 -17.46 -13.96 9.34
CA ILE A 32 -17.72 -12.95 8.30
C ILE A 32 -17.01 -11.64 8.64
N SER A 33 -17.17 -11.15 9.87
CA SER A 33 -16.48 -9.94 10.33
C SER A 33 -14.96 -10.11 10.29
N GLY A 34 -14.45 -11.29 10.67
CA GLY A 34 -13.01 -11.58 10.61
C GLY A 34 -12.45 -11.57 9.18
N ILE A 35 -13.21 -12.08 8.20
CA ILE A 35 -12.83 -12.03 6.78
C ILE A 35 -12.86 -10.58 6.26
N GLN A 36 -13.87 -9.80 6.63
CA GLN A 36 -13.96 -8.38 6.24
C GLN A 36 -12.80 -7.57 6.79
N GLN A 37 -12.44 -7.80 8.05
CA GLN A 37 -11.27 -7.17 8.67
C GLN A 37 -9.98 -7.59 7.98
N LEU A 38 -9.78 -8.90 7.76
CA LEU A 38 -8.60 -9.41 7.06
C LEU A 38 -8.46 -8.79 5.65
N ASN A 39 -9.56 -8.62 4.93
CA ASN A 39 -9.56 -7.99 3.62
C ASN A 39 -9.17 -6.50 3.67
N ALA A 40 -9.65 -5.76 4.67
CA ALA A 40 -9.26 -4.37 4.89
C ALA A 40 -7.77 -4.25 5.22
N ASP A 41 -7.29 -5.08 6.15
CA ASP A 41 -5.88 -5.10 6.58
C ASP A 41 -4.94 -5.45 5.41
N VAL A 42 -5.29 -6.46 4.60
CA VAL A 42 -4.54 -6.83 3.39
C VAL A 42 -4.54 -5.70 2.36
N SER A 43 -5.70 -5.08 2.11
CA SER A 43 -5.81 -4.01 1.13
C SER A 43 -4.99 -2.79 1.53
N GLN A 44 -4.97 -2.46 2.82
CA GLN A 44 -4.14 -1.40 3.37
C GLN A 44 -2.65 -1.73 3.20
N LEU A 45 -2.21 -2.92 3.61
CA LEU A 45 -0.82 -3.36 3.46
C LEU A 45 -0.34 -3.26 2.01
N LEU A 46 -1.13 -3.77 1.06
CA LEU A 46 -0.79 -3.72 -0.36
C LEU A 46 -0.71 -2.27 -0.86
N SER A 47 -1.60 -1.40 -0.40
CA SER A 47 -1.58 0.02 -0.76
C SER A 47 -0.32 0.70 -0.23
N GLU A 48 0.05 0.44 1.02
CA GLU A 48 1.29 0.95 1.62
C GLU A 48 2.54 0.49 0.86
N LEU A 49 2.59 -0.78 0.44
CA LEU A 49 3.69 -1.32 -0.35
C LEU A 49 3.80 -0.64 -1.72
N VAL A 50 2.67 -0.40 -2.40
CA VAL A 50 2.65 0.33 -3.66
C VAL A 50 3.14 1.77 -3.49
N GLU A 51 2.72 2.46 -2.43
CA GLU A 51 3.19 3.82 -2.15
C GLU A 51 4.69 3.85 -1.80
N GLN A 52 5.20 2.86 -1.07
CA GLN A 52 6.63 2.71 -0.82
C GLN A 52 7.41 2.52 -2.14
N GLU A 53 6.93 1.69 -3.06
CA GLU A 53 7.57 1.52 -4.38
C GLU A 53 7.58 2.82 -5.18
N LYS A 54 6.48 3.60 -5.16
CA LYS A 54 6.41 4.92 -5.81
C LYS A 54 7.41 5.90 -5.21
N GLY A 55 7.53 5.96 -3.87
CA GLY A 55 8.47 6.85 -3.18
C GLY A 55 9.94 6.58 -3.52
N HIS A 56 10.31 5.30 -3.71
CA HIS A 56 11.65 4.92 -4.16
C HIS A 56 11.89 5.20 -5.66
N GLY A 57 10.82 5.31 -6.47
CA GLY A 57 10.89 5.64 -7.90
C GLY A 57 11.08 7.13 -8.23
N VAL A 58 10.85 8.04 -7.29
CA VAL A 58 10.89 9.51 -7.55
C VAL A 58 12.31 10.08 -7.58
N CYS A 59 13.34 9.36 -7.11
CA CYS A 59 14.73 9.80 -7.23
C CYS A 59 15.44 9.34 -8.53
N ALA A 60 14.75 8.63 -9.43
CA ALA A 60 15.35 8.08 -10.65
C ALA A 60 14.77 8.63 -11.97
N ILE A 61 14.03 9.75 -11.95
CA ILE A 61 13.65 10.47 -13.17
C ILE A 61 14.22 11.88 -13.07
N GLY A 62 15.26 12.10 -13.87
CA GLY A 62 16.18 13.23 -13.79
C GLY A 62 15.54 14.61 -13.94
N GLU A 63 16.29 15.57 -13.39
CA GLU A 63 16.55 16.89 -13.94
C GLU A 63 15.73 17.28 -15.17
N HIS A 64 14.56 17.88 -14.96
CA HIS A 64 14.00 18.84 -15.92
C HIS A 64 13.54 20.11 -15.19
N LEU A 65 14.45 20.64 -14.37
CA LEU A 65 14.47 22.06 -14.03
C LEU A 65 15.10 22.80 -15.21
N SER A 66 14.30 23.16 -16.21
CA SER A 66 14.70 24.14 -17.22
C SER A 66 13.48 24.92 -17.74
N LEU A 67 13.36 26.14 -17.19
CA LEU A 67 13.07 27.35 -17.94
C LEU A 67 11.77 27.39 -18.76
N ARG A 68 10.63 27.63 -18.09
CA ARG A 68 9.53 28.42 -18.70
C ARG A 68 8.99 29.54 -17.81
N GLN A 69 9.88 30.14 -17.00
CA GLN A 69 9.70 31.51 -16.54
C GLN A 69 10.57 32.45 -17.38
N SER A 70 10.24 32.65 -18.66
CA SER A 70 10.79 33.79 -19.42
C SER A 70 10.00 34.07 -20.70
N VAL A 71 8.71 34.40 -20.58
CA VAL A 71 8.04 35.26 -21.57
C VAL A 71 7.08 36.22 -20.87
N LYS A 72 7.57 36.88 -19.82
CA LYS A 72 6.97 38.11 -19.27
C LYS A 72 8.06 39.17 -19.31
N ASN A 73 8.39 39.64 -20.51
CA ASN A 73 9.13 40.87 -20.80
C ASN A 73 9.65 40.78 -22.24
N ILE A 74 8.82 41.14 -23.21
CA ILE A 74 9.25 42.10 -24.24
C ILE A 74 8.05 43.00 -24.47
N THR A 75 8.32 44.25 -24.16
CA THR A 75 7.47 45.43 -24.07
C THR A 75 7.42 46.09 -25.45
N HIS A 76 6.30 46.77 -25.73
CA HIS A 76 6.13 47.94 -26.62
C HIS A 76 6.75 47.91 -28.02
N PHE A 77 5.89 47.97 -29.05
CA PHE A 77 5.71 49.16 -29.91
C PHE A 77 4.31 49.11 -30.53
#